data_AF-A0A7K3KQA6-F1
#
_entry.id   AF-A0A7K3KQA6-F1
#
_cell.length_a   1.000
_cell.length_b   1.000
_cell.length_c   1.000
_cell.angle_alpha   90.00
_cell.angle_beta   90.00
_cell.angle_gamma   90.00
#
_symmetry.space_group_name_H-M   'P 1'
#
loop_
_entity.id
_entity.type
_entity.pdbx_description
1 polymer ?
#
loop_
_entity_poly.entity_id
_entity_poly.type
_entity_poly.pdbx_seq_one_letter_code
_entity_poly.pdbx_strand_id
1 'polypeptide(L)'
;LVPHEQVPDGKAAAEDTAIYAILTYMIPLENIVLSGMLSQLNYIRGRQVKEQSELEQEEMAQIASPLFDLLKRLVYETTEVALDQPGINLQF
;
A
#
# COMPACT_ATOMS: atom_id res chain seq x y z
N LEU A 1 -7.65 -11.04 2.79
CA LEU A 1 -6.99 -11.69 3.94
C LEU A 1 -6.15 -12.84 3.43
N VAL A 2 -5.01 -13.10 4.04
CA VAL A 2 -4.06 -14.14 3.61
C VAL A 2 -4.26 -15.37 4.50
N PRO A 3 -4.51 -16.56 3.92
CA PRO A 3 -4.56 -17.79 4.69
C PRO A 3 -3.24 -18.01 5.46
N HIS A 4 -3.32 -18.46 6.72
CA HIS A 4 -2.14 -18.61 7.58
C HIS A 4 -1.08 -19.56 6.97
N GLU A 5 -1.50 -20.55 6.19
CA GLU A 5 -0.61 -21.48 5.46
C GLU A 5 0.26 -20.79 4.39
N GLN A 6 -0.14 -19.61 3.92
CA GLN A 6 0.58 -18.82 2.92
C GLN A 6 1.46 -17.73 3.54
N VAL A 7 1.45 -17.62 4.87
CA VAL A 7 2.28 -16.66 5.60
C VAL A 7 3.68 -17.25 5.79
N PRO A 8 4.76 -16.51 5.47
CA PRO A 8 6.12 -17.00 5.71
C PRO A 8 6.35 -17.40 7.18
N ASP A 9 7.01 -18.54 7.38
CA ASP A 9 7.24 -19.12 8.71
C ASP A 9 7.91 -18.13 9.67
N GLY A 10 7.39 -18.08 10.90
CA GLY A 10 7.88 -17.20 11.98
C GLY A 10 7.51 -15.72 11.83
N LYS A 11 6.72 -15.33 10.82
CA LYS A 11 6.28 -13.93 10.64
C LYS A 11 4.93 -13.60 11.27
N ALA A 12 4.08 -14.60 11.52
CA ALA A 12 2.78 -14.45 12.18
C ALA A 12 2.61 -15.51 13.28
N ALA A 13 2.07 -15.08 14.41
CA ALA A 13 1.57 -15.98 15.45
C ALA A 13 0.17 -16.49 15.07
N ALA A 14 -0.32 -17.53 15.77
CA ALA A 14 -1.61 -18.14 15.48
C ALA A 14 -2.79 -17.18 15.71
N GLU A 15 -2.62 -16.16 16.53
CA GLU A 15 -3.57 -15.10 16.83
C GLU A 15 -3.48 -13.90 15.87
N ASP A 16 -2.49 -13.87 14.98
CA ASP A 16 -2.29 -12.76 14.05
C ASP A 16 -3.09 -12.96 12.76
N THR A 17 -3.44 -11.84 12.13
CA THR A 17 -4.02 -11.83 10.78
C THR A 17 -3.04 -11.23 9.80
N ALA A 18 -2.77 -11.96 8.71
CA ALA A 18 -2.04 -11.43 7.56
C ALA A 18 -3.01 -10.85 6.52
N ILE A 19 -2.70 -9.65 6.01
CA ILE A 19 -3.52 -8.94 5.01
C ILE A 19 -2.64 -8.30 3.93
N TYR A 20 -3.01 -8.49 2.66
CA TYR A 20 -2.44 -7.71 1.57
C TYR A 20 -3.17 -6.38 1.43
N ALA A 21 -2.43 -5.29 1.55
CA ALA A 21 -2.83 -4.00 1.04
C ALA A 21 -2.40 -3.91 -0.42
N ILE A 22 -3.30 -3.49 -1.31
CA ILE A 22 -3.02 -3.33 -2.74
C ILE A 22 -3.52 -1.95 -3.16
N LEU A 23 -2.60 -1.15 -3.70
CA LEU A 23 -2.88 0.16 -4.27
C LEU A 23 -2.62 0.09 -5.79
N THR A 24 -3.69 0.15 -6.57
CA THR A 24 -3.62 0.31 -8.02
C THR A 24 -3.78 1.78 -8.36
N TYR A 25 -2.90 2.33 -9.19
CA TYR A 25 -2.92 3.75 -9.54
C TYR A 25 -2.83 3.97 -11.05
N MET A 26 -3.46 5.06 -11.50
CA MET A 26 -3.36 5.63 -12.84
C MET A 26 -3.46 7.15 -12.71
N ILE A 27 -2.35 7.84 -12.91
CA ILE A 27 -2.19 9.27 -12.68
C ILE A 27 -1.85 9.91 -14.03
N PRO A 28 -2.84 10.52 -14.72
CA PRO A 28 -2.58 11.32 -15.90
C PRO A 28 -1.95 12.65 -15.49
N LEU A 29 -0.83 12.98 -16.12
CA LEU A 29 -0.19 14.28 -16.08
C LEU A 29 -0.24 14.88 -17.50
N GLU A 30 0.17 16.14 -17.67
CA GLU A 30 0.02 16.85 -18.96
C GLU A 30 0.62 16.09 -20.15
N ASN A 31 1.81 15.49 -19.97
CA ASN A 31 2.56 14.84 -21.06
C ASN A 31 2.89 13.37 -20.80
N ILE A 32 2.53 12.83 -19.63
CA ILE A 32 2.87 11.46 -19.21
C ILE A 32 1.72 10.85 -18.40
N VAL A 33 1.64 9.52 -18.39
CA VAL A 33 0.72 8.78 -17.50
C VAL A 33 1.56 7.83 -16.65
N LEU A 34 1.41 7.94 -15.33
CA LEU A 34 2.03 7.01 -14.39
C LEU A 34 0.98 6.00 -13.94
N SER A 35 1.19 4.72 -14.19
CA SER A 35 0.30 3.66 -13.76
C SER A 35 1.06 2.48 -13.19
N GLY A 36 0.40 1.72 -12.32
CA GLY A 36 1.01 0.56 -11.70
C GLY A 36 0.22 0.03 -10.52
N MET A 37 0.88 -0.88 -9.79
CA MET A 37 0.34 -1.52 -8.61
C MET A 37 1.44 -1.60 -7.54
N LEU A 38 1.13 -1.15 -6.34
CA LEU A 38 1.94 -1.34 -5.14
C LEU A 38 1.20 -2.29 -4.21
N SER A 39 1.94 -3.20 -3.56
CA SER A 39 1.35 -4.09 -2.58
C SER A 39 2.26 -4.25 -1.36
N GLN A 40 1.62 -4.49 -0.22
CA GLN A 40 2.32 -4.74 1.03
C GLN A 40 1.58 -5.81 1.82
N LEU A 41 2.32 -6.80 2.30
CA LEU A 41 1.84 -7.75 3.28
C LEU A 41 1.96 -7.13 4.68
N ASN A 42 0.83 -7.03 5.37
CA ASN A 42 0.72 -6.48 6.71
C ASN A 42 0.29 -7.57 7.70
N TYR A 43 0.71 -7.43 8.95
CA TYR A 43 0.35 -8.34 10.04
C TYR A 43 -0.36 -7.57 11.15
N ILE A 44 -1.65 -7.85 11.34
CA ILE A 44 -2.43 -7.34 12.47
C ILE A 44 -2.14 -8.27 13.64
N ARG A 45 -1.51 -7.72 14.68
CA ARG A 45 -1.02 -8.51 15.83
C ARG A 45 -2.11 -8.79 16.85
N GLY A 46 -2.19 -10.02 17.34
CA GLY A 46 -3.08 -10.41 18.43
C GLY A 46 -4.58 -10.29 18.13
N ARG A 47 -4.94 -10.22 16.84
CA ARG A 47 -6.33 -10.12 16.38
C ARG A 47 -6.54 -11.01 15.17
N GLN A 48 -7.54 -11.88 15.28
CA GLN A 48 -8.09 -12.68 14.19
C GLN A 48 -9.21 -11.91 13.49
N VAL A 49 -8.97 -11.46 12.27
CA VAL A 49 -9.92 -10.77 11.39
C VAL A 49 -10.38 -11.78 10.35
N LYS A 50 -11.67 -12.14 10.35
CA LYS A 50 -12.19 -13.15 9.42
C LYS A 50 -12.68 -12.52 8.12
N GLU A 51 -13.20 -11.30 8.21
CA GLU A 51 -13.69 -10.54 7.08
C GLU A 51 -13.14 -9.11 7.08
N GLN A 52 -12.92 -8.55 5.88
CA GLN A 52 -12.42 -7.17 5.74
C GLN A 52 -13.41 -6.13 6.31
N SER A 53 -14.70 -6.45 6.32
CA SER A 53 -15.78 -5.63 6.89
C SER A 53 -15.64 -5.39 8.40
N GLU A 54 -14.82 -6.20 9.09
CA GLU A 54 -14.52 -6.03 10.52
C GLU A 54 -13.48 -4.94 10.79
N LEU A 55 -12.82 -4.43 9.74
CA LEU A 55 -11.84 -3.35 9.87
C LEU A 55 -12.53 -2.00 9.75
N GLU A 56 -12.21 -1.11 10.69
CA GLU A 56 -12.68 0.26 10.61
C GLU A 56 -11.97 1.04 9.49
N GLN A 57 -12.59 2.13 9.04
CA GLN A 57 -12.01 2.96 7.99
C GLN A 57 -10.62 3.51 8.38
N GLU A 58 -10.43 3.86 9.65
CA GLU A 58 -9.15 4.33 10.17
C GLU A 58 -8.07 3.23 10.12
N GLU A 59 -8.41 2.00 10.48
CA GLU A 59 -7.50 0.84 10.39
C GLU A 59 -7.10 0.57 8.94
N MET A 60 -8.07 0.62 8.02
CA MET A 60 -7.84 0.49 6.59
C MET A 60 -6.92 1.60 6.05
N ALA A 61 -7.13 2.85 6.49
CA ALA A 61 -6.29 3.97 6.12
C ALA A 61 -4.85 3.80 6.66
N GLN A 62 -4.70 3.33 7.90
CA GLN A 62 -3.39 3.05 8.49
C GLN A 62 -2.64 1.96 7.70
N ILE A 63 -3.32 0.87 7.34
CA ILE A 63 -2.75 -0.22 6.54
C ILE A 63 -2.31 0.27 5.15
N ALA A 64 -3.06 1.20 4.54
CA ALA A 64 -2.76 1.72 3.21
C ALA A 64 -1.73 2.86 3.20
N SER A 65 -1.56 3.58 4.31
CA SER A 65 -0.71 4.77 4.42
C SER A 65 0.71 4.59 3.86
N PRO A 66 1.44 3.49 4.17
CA PRO A 66 2.77 3.27 3.60
C PRO A 66 2.80 3.17 2.07
N LEU A 67 1.73 2.65 1.46
CA LEU A 67 1.62 2.55 0.01
C LEU A 67 1.45 3.93 -0.64
N PHE A 68 0.67 4.81 -0.02
CA PHE A 68 0.51 6.20 -0.48
C PHE A 68 1.81 6.99 -0.35
N ASP A 69 2.53 6.83 0.75
CA ASP A 69 3.83 7.49 0.93
C ASP A 69 4.88 6.99 -0.05
N LEU A 70 4.90 5.68 -0.34
CA LEU A 70 5.74 5.12 -1.39
C LEU A 70 5.37 5.68 -2.77
N LEU A 71 4.07 5.76 -3.08
CA LEU A 71 3.59 6.33 -4.34
C LEU A 71 4.01 7.81 -4.49
N LYS A 72 3.86 8.63 -3.44
CA LYS A 72 4.31 10.03 -3.44
C LYS A 72 5.79 10.13 -3.80
N ARG A 73 6.64 9.32 -3.15
CA ARG A 73 8.08 9.32 -3.41
C ARG A 73 8.41 8.86 -4.82
N LEU A 74 7.77 7.80 -5.30
CA LEU A 74 7.97 7.31 -6.67
C LEU A 74 7.61 8.36 -7.70
N VAL A 75 6.47 9.03 -7.54
CA VAL A 75 6.04 10.08 -8.48
C VAL A 75 6.97 11.28 -8.40
N TYR A 76 7.33 11.73 -7.20
CA TYR A 76 8.24 12.87 -7.04
C TYR A 76 9.59 12.62 -7.76
N GLU A 77 10.29 11.54 -7.42
CA GLU A 77 11.62 11.24 -7.96
C GLU A 77 11.58 10.93 -9.47
N THR A 78 10.60 10.15 -9.92
CA THR A 78 10.51 9.76 -11.34
C THR A 78 10.20 10.97 -12.21
N THR A 79 9.31 11.87 -11.75
CA THR A 79 8.98 13.07 -12.52
C THR A 79 10.10 14.10 -12.49
N GLU A 80 10.84 14.22 -11.38
CA GLU A 80 12.00 15.09 -11.29
C GLU A 80 13.05 14.72 -12.35
N VAL A 81 13.41 13.44 -12.40
CA VAL A 81 14.42 12.93 -13.35
C VAL A 81 13.91 12.92 -14.79
N ALA A 82 12.66 12.49 -15.03
CA ALA A 82 12.15 12.33 -16.40
C ALA A 82 11.80 13.66 -17.08
N LEU A 83 11.36 14.66 -16.31
CA LEU A 83 10.95 15.95 -16.84
C LEU A 83 12.05 17.01 -16.76
N ASP A 84 13.13 16.75 -16.01
CA ASP A 84 14.18 17.73 -15.72
C ASP A 84 13.60 19.03 -15.13
N GLN A 85 12.63 18.87 -14.23
CA GLN A 85 11.88 19.92 -13.53
C GLN A 85 11.69 19.49 -12.07
N PRO A 86 11.32 20.40 -11.14
CA PRO A 86 10.99 19.99 -9.77
C PRO A 86 9.94 18.88 -9.74
N GLY A 87 10.19 17.83 -8.94
CA GLY A 87 9.32 16.67 -8.86
C GLY A 87 7.89 16.99 -8.45
N ILE A 88 6.93 16.25 -9.01
CA ILE A 88 5.51 16.43 -8.72
C ILE A 88 5.19 15.78 -7.36
N ASN A 89 4.70 16.58 -6.43
CA ASN A 89 4.27 16.11 -5.11
C ASN A 89 2.75 15.86 -5.09
N LEU A 90 2.34 14.63 -4.80
CA LEU A 90 0.93 14.25 -4.70
C LEU A 90 0.37 14.55 -3.31
N GLN A 91 -0.83 15.13 -3.26
CA GLN A 91 -1.60 15.34 -2.02
C GLN A 91 -2.82 14.43 -2.04
N PHE A 92 -2.98 13.63 -0.98
CA PHE A 92 -4.09 12.70 -0.76
C PHE A 92 -4.75 13.01 0.58
#